data_AF-A0A0C3J6J4-F1
#
_entry.id   AF-A0A0C3J6J4-F1
#
_cell.length_a   1.000
_cell.length_b   1.000
_cell.length_c   1.000
_cell.angle_alpha   90.00
_cell.angle_beta   90.00
_cell.angle_gamma   90.00
#
_symmetry.space_group_name_H-M   'P 1'
#
loop_
_entity.id
_entity.type
_entity.pdbx_description
1 polymer ?
#
loop_
_entity_poly.entity_id
_entity_poly.type
_entity_poly.pdbx_seq_one_letter_code
_entity_poly.pdbx_strand_id
1 'polypeptide(L)'
;MRSSSLLILLLGFVHIAFAADLLGFVQWNDVCPSYEELGAAKILLDAGRYSAGVTRSGNFSIPDVNPGVYVLSVLSHDYTFEQLRVDVSDASSIPEVKSYVFGTPLLSPSAVTLPYPVILSPRSKNSYFKPHESFSLLGMFRNPMMMLMLFTAGMMLAMPYIMKNLDPQSLEEIKNRREMVASIQNSVQGGDLKSGLSALLAVEDKTKASTSGAKAQPNNSGTTIQQRKVGKGGKRR
;
A
#
# COMPACT_ATOMS: atom_id res chain seq x y z
N MET A 1 -67.56 38.93 8.25
CA MET A 1 -66.64 38.30 9.22
C MET A 1 -65.85 37.11 8.64
N ARG A 2 -65.62 37.02 7.31
CA ARG A 2 -64.88 35.89 6.68
C ARG A 2 -63.48 36.27 6.16
N SER A 3 -63.18 37.57 6.01
CA SER A 3 -61.89 38.08 5.53
C SER A 3 -60.79 38.08 6.60
N SER A 4 -61.15 38.18 7.89
CA SER A 4 -60.17 38.22 8.98
C SER A 4 -59.52 36.86 9.25
N SER A 5 -60.22 35.75 9.00
CA SER A 5 -59.66 34.39 9.15
C SER A 5 -58.66 34.05 8.05
N LEU A 6 -58.79 34.65 6.86
CA LEU A 6 -57.88 34.42 5.74
C LEU A 6 -56.55 35.16 5.91
N LEU A 7 -56.56 36.31 6.60
CA LEU A 7 -55.37 37.10 6.92
C LEU A 7 -54.53 36.46 8.05
N ILE A 8 -55.18 35.79 9.01
CA ILE A 8 -54.49 35.02 10.07
C ILE A 8 -53.86 33.74 9.51
N LEU A 9 -54.48 33.11 8.51
CA LEU A 9 -53.94 31.90 7.86
C LEU A 9 -52.70 32.21 6.99
N LEU A 10 -52.58 33.44 6.49
CA LEU A 10 -51.43 33.92 5.70
C LEU A 10 -50.24 34.36 6.57
N LEU A 11 -50.48 34.78 7.82
CA LEU A 11 -49.43 35.13 8.79
C LEU A 11 -48.81 33.92 9.51
N GLY A 12 -49.41 32.73 9.40
CA GLY A 12 -48.88 31.50 10.01
C GLY A 12 -47.69 30.85 9.29
N PHE A 13 -47.28 31.37 8.13
CA PHE A 13 -46.28 30.75 7.26
C PHE A 13 -45.02 31.61 7.04
N VAL A 14 -44.70 32.53 7.95
CA VAL A 14 -43.38 33.18 7.96
C VAL A 14 -42.43 32.29 8.77
N HIS A 15 -41.91 31.24 8.13
CA HIS A 15 -40.71 30.58 8.62
C HIS A 15 -39.53 31.49 8.27
N ILE A 16 -38.90 32.07 9.27
CA ILE A 16 -37.64 32.80 9.11
C ILE A 16 -36.61 31.73 8.72
N ALA A 17 -36.29 31.63 7.43
CA ALA A 17 -35.21 30.78 6.95
C ALA A 17 -33.89 31.45 7.33
N PHE A 18 -33.19 30.91 8.32
CA PHE A 18 -31.83 31.33 8.60
C PHE A 18 -30.91 30.74 7.52
N ALA A 19 -30.11 31.60 6.92
CA ALA A 19 -29.14 31.21 5.91
C ALA A 19 -27.83 31.95 6.19
N ALA A 20 -26.74 31.20 6.30
CA ALA A 20 -25.41 31.74 6.58
C ALA A 20 -24.54 31.66 5.32
N ASP A 21 -23.67 32.65 5.15
CA ASP A 21 -22.70 32.68 4.06
C ASP A 21 -21.39 32.03 4.50
N LEU A 22 -20.98 30.97 3.81
CA LEU A 22 -19.72 30.29 4.07
C LEU A 22 -18.62 30.89 3.20
N LEU A 23 -17.66 31.55 3.83
CA LEU A 23 -16.51 32.16 3.17
C LEU A 23 -15.23 31.36 3.45
N GLY A 24 -14.37 31.31 2.44
CA GLY A 24 -13.06 30.71 2.58
C GLY A 24 -12.13 31.04 1.43
N PHE A 25 -10.91 30.57 1.55
CA PHE A 25 -9.90 30.69 0.52
C PHE A 25 -9.01 29.44 0.48
N VAL A 26 -8.49 29.19 -0.71
CA VAL A 26 -7.50 28.14 -0.97
C VAL A 26 -6.12 28.73 -0.72
N GLN A 27 -5.36 28.13 0.18
CA GLN A 27 -3.97 28.49 0.45
C GLN A 27 -3.04 27.71 -0.48
N TRP A 28 -2.36 28.42 -1.36
CA TRP A 28 -1.37 27.86 -2.29
C TRP A 28 -0.12 27.40 -1.56
N ASN A 29 0.46 26.30 -2.04
CA ASN A 29 1.66 25.68 -1.46
C ASN A 29 2.55 25.08 -2.55
N ASP A 30 3.63 24.41 -2.17
CA ASP A 30 4.57 23.81 -3.12
C ASP A 30 3.94 22.70 -3.99
N VAL A 31 2.82 22.11 -3.55
CA VAL A 31 2.10 21.07 -4.30
C VAL A 31 1.27 21.71 -5.43
N CYS A 32 0.56 22.80 -5.14
CA CYS A 32 -0.18 23.60 -6.11
C CYS A 32 0.14 25.09 -5.88
N PRO A 33 1.12 25.64 -6.62
CA PRO A 33 1.62 27.01 -6.44
C PRO A 33 0.67 28.07 -6.99
N SER A 34 -0.24 27.73 -7.92
CA SER A 34 -1.15 28.70 -8.53
C SER A 34 -2.51 28.12 -8.90
N TYR A 35 -3.48 29.01 -9.12
CA TYR A 35 -4.82 28.67 -9.60
C TYR A 35 -4.80 27.95 -10.97
N GLU A 36 -3.84 28.28 -11.83
CA GLU A 36 -3.75 27.71 -13.17
C GLU A 36 -3.39 26.22 -13.14
N GLU A 37 -2.59 25.80 -12.14
CA GLU A 37 -2.28 24.39 -11.92
C GLU A 37 -3.44 23.61 -11.32
N LEU A 38 -4.22 24.24 -10.42
CA LEU A 38 -5.39 23.62 -9.81
C LEU A 38 -6.44 23.19 -10.86
N GLY A 39 -6.54 23.96 -11.94
CA GLY A 39 -7.50 23.73 -13.02
C GLY A 39 -8.95 23.93 -12.57
N ALA A 40 -9.87 23.21 -13.21
CA ALA A 40 -11.28 23.26 -12.85
C ALA A 40 -11.51 22.57 -11.50
N ALA A 41 -11.63 23.37 -10.44
CA ALA A 41 -11.99 22.90 -9.10
C ALA A 41 -13.33 23.47 -8.65
N LYS A 42 -14.10 22.62 -7.97
CA LYS A 42 -15.41 22.96 -7.41
C LYS A 42 -15.46 22.58 -5.95
N ILE A 43 -15.88 23.51 -5.11
CA ILE A 43 -16.04 23.29 -3.68
C ILE A 43 -17.47 22.80 -3.46
N LEU A 44 -17.59 21.70 -2.73
CA LEU A 44 -18.83 21.00 -2.49
C LEU A 44 -19.09 20.96 -0.99
N LEU A 45 -20.31 21.33 -0.61
CA LEU A 45 -20.84 21.17 0.73
C LEU A 45 -21.95 20.11 0.68
N ASP A 46 -21.91 19.13 1.58
CA ASP A 46 -22.90 18.04 1.68
C ASP A 46 -23.10 17.29 0.34
N ALA A 47 -22.00 16.74 -0.19
CA ALA A 47 -21.97 16.02 -1.47
C ALA A 47 -22.50 16.82 -2.68
N GLY A 48 -22.47 18.16 -2.61
CA GLY A 48 -22.85 19.04 -3.70
C GLY A 48 -24.26 19.61 -3.61
N ARG A 49 -24.95 19.46 -2.47
CA ARG A 49 -26.19 20.20 -2.19
C ARG A 49 -25.97 21.71 -2.33
N TYR A 50 -24.86 22.19 -1.78
CA TYR A 50 -24.35 23.52 -2.08
C TYR A 50 -23.00 23.40 -2.75
N SER A 51 -22.72 24.32 -3.65
CA SER A 51 -21.43 24.32 -4.34
C SER A 51 -21.03 25.70 -4.79
N ALA A 52 -19.72 25.94 -4.83
CA ALA A 52 -19.13 27.16 -5.34
C ALA A 52 -17.90 26.85 -6.19
N GLY A 53 -17.62 27.75 -7.15
CA GLY A 53 -16.35 27.75 -7.87
C GLY A 53 -15.26 28.46 -7.06
N VAL A 54 -14.01 28.12 -7.35
CA VAL A 54 -12.85 28.86 -6.82
C VAL A 54 -12.53 30.01 -7.77
N THR A 55 -12.36 31.21 -7.22
CA THR A 55 -11.93 32.40 -7.99
C THR A 55 -10.42 32.37 -8.26
N ARG A 56 -9.93 33.19 -9.20
CA ARG A 56 -8.49 33.26 -9.53
C ARG A 56 -7.62 33.66 -8.34
N SER A 57 -8.15 34.40 -7.37
CA SER A 57 -7.45 34.74 -6.13
C SER A 57 -7.43 33.61 -5.11
N GLY A 58 -8.11 32.49 -5.37
CA GLY A 58 -8.27 31.36 -4.45
C GLY A 58 -9.48 31.49 -3.51
N ASN A 59 -10.22 32.59 -3.55
CA ASN A 59 -11.39 32.79 -2.69
C ASN A 59 -12.60 32.01 -3.18
N PHE A 60 -13.48 31.64 -2.26
CA PHE A 60 -14.79 31.07 -2.55
C PHE A 60 -15.83 31.53 -1.54
N SER A 61 -17.09 31.54 -1.97
CA SER A 61 -18.23 31.88 -1.15
C SER A 61 -19.41 30.98 -1.52
N ILE A 62 -19.96 30.27 -0.54
CA ILE A 62 -21.21 29.52 -0.69
C ILE A 62 -22.29 30.31 0.06
N PRO A 63 -23.17 31.03 -0.65
CA PRO A 63 -24.25 31.78 -0.02
C PRO A 63 -25.40 30.86 0.40
N ASP A 64 -26.26 31.39 1.26
CA ASP A 64 -27.55 30.81 1.61
C ASP A 64 -27.50 29.37 2.16
N VAL A 65 -26.56 29.08 3.07
CA VAL A 65 -26.45 27.76 3.70
C VAL A 65 -27.39 27.66 4.90
N ASN A 66 -28.37 26.77 4.82
CA ASN A 66 -29.28 26.48 5.95
C ASN A 66 -28.51 25.98 7.19
N PRO A 67 -29.03 26.21 8.40
CA PRO A 67 -28.48 25.64 9.64
C PRO A 67 -28.37 24.12 9.56
N GLY A 68 -27.25 23.58 10.01
CA GLY A 68 -26.95 22.16 9.92
C GLY A 68 -25.47 21.82 10.04
N VAL A 69 -25.19 20.53 10.13
CA VAL A 69 -23.83 19.99 10.11
C VAL A 69 -23.55 19.46 8.73
N TYR A 70 -22.49 19.96 8.10
CA TYR A 70 -22.13 19.62 6.73
C TYR A 70 -20.66 19.19 6.63
N VAL A 71 -20.36 18.48 5.56
CA VAL A 71 -18.99 18.16 5.16
C VAL A 71 -18.63 18.99 3.94
N LEU A 72 -17.58 19.78 4.09
CA LEU A 72 -16.95 20.55 3.03
C LEU A 72 -15.85 19.70 2.39
N SER A 73 -15.87 19.66 1.07
CA SER A 73 -14.92 18.91 0.24
C SER A 73 -14.59 19.70 -1.00
N VAL A 74 -13.40 19.47 -1.57
CA VAL A 74 -13.00 20.06 -2.84
C VAL A 74 -12.93 18.97 -3.88
N LEU A 75 -13.66 19.18 -4.98
CA LEU A 75 -13.59 18.35 -6.17
C LEU A 75 -12.62 18.99 -7.15
N SER A 76 -11.47 18.34 -7.33
CA SER A 76 -10.45 18.70 -8.33
C SER A 76 -9.97 17.43 -9.02
N HIS A 77 -9.48 17.59 -10.25
CA HIS A 77 -8.94 16.46 -11.02
C HIS A 77 -7.56 16.05 -10.50
N ASP A 78 -6.59 16.96 -10.52
CA ASP A 78 -5.19 16.58 -10.26
C ASP A 78 -4.77 16.67 -8.80
N TYR A 79 -5.58 17.25 -7.92
CA TYR A 79 -5.21 17.51 -6.54
C TYR A 79 -6.22 16.93 -5.57
N THR A 80 -5.75 16.55 -4.39
CA THR A 80 -6.60 16.19 -3.25
C THR A 80 -6.53 17.24 -2.15
N PHE A 81 -7.64 17.40 -1.44
CA PHE A 81 -7.79 18.30 -0.31
C PHE A 81 -8.31 17.54 0.91
N GLU A 82 -8.04 18.07 2.09
CA GLU A 82 -8.66 17.58 3.32
C GLU A 82 -10.14 17.97 3.39
N GLN A 83 -10.94 17.08 3.96
CA GLN A 83 -12.36 17.35 4.19
C GLN A 83 -12.52 18.03 5.54
N LEU A 84 -13.40 19.03 5.59
CA LEU A 84 -13.68 19.78 6.81
C LEU A 84 -15.15 19.61 7.18
N ARG A 85 -15.42 19.62 8.48
CA ARG A 85 -16.79 19.70 8.99
C ARG A 85 -17.11 21.16 9.21
N VAL A 86 -18.29 21.57 8.76
CA VAL A 86 -18.82 22.92 8.95
C VAL A 86 -20.13 22.79 9.71
N ASP A 87 -20.17 23.37 10.91
CA ASP A 87 -21.36 23.46 11.73
C ASP A 87 -21.95 24.87 11.59
N VAL A 88 -23.14 24.95 10.98
CA VAL A 88 -23.91 26.18 10.84
C VAL A 88 -25.02 26.17 11.89
N SER A 89 -24.99 27.15 12.80
CA SER A 89 -25.96 27.30 13.89
C SER A 89 -26.96 28.41 13.58
N ASP A 90 -28.21 28.26 14.01
CA ASP A 90 -29.24 29.30 13.94
C ASP A 90 -28.95 30.51 14.84
N ALA A 91 -28.12 30.31 15.87
CA ALA A 91 -27.83 31.33 16.88
C ALA A 91 -26.74 32.31 16.45
N SER A 92 -25.86 31.92 15.52
CA SER A 92 -24.69 32.70 15.12
C SER A 92 -24.52 32.70 13.61
N SER A 93 -24.38 33.89 13.02
CA SER A 93 -24.10 34.05 11.58
C SER A 93 -22.72 33.52 11.16
N ILE A 94 -21.83 33.23 12.11
CA ILE A 94 -20.49 32.71 11.85
C ILE A 94 -20.52 31.19 11.99
N PRO A 95 -20.14 30.44 10.94
CA PRO A 95 -20.08 28.99 11.00
C PRO A 95 -18.83 28.50 11.74
N GLU A 96 -18.97 27.42 12.51
CA GLU A 96 -17.83 26.75 13.15
C GLU A 96 -17.21 25.74 12.19
N VAL A 97 -15.89 25.81 12.02
CA VAL A 97 -15.15 24.89 11.15
C VAL A 97 -14.36 23.93 12.02
N LYS A 98 -14.43 22.64 11.71
CA LYS A 98 -13.76 21.56 12.46
C LYS A 98 -13.09 20.60 11.50
N SER A 99 -12.01 19.95 11.93
CA SER A 99 -11.36 18.89 11.16
C SER A 99 -12.31 17.70 10.96
N TYR A 100 -12.38 17.13 9.76
CA TYR A 100 -13.15 15.92 9.49
C TYR A 100 -12.26 14.83 8.89
N VAL A 101 -12.31 13.63 9.48
CA VAL A 101 -11.60 12.46 8.97
C VAL A 101 -12.61 11.51 8.36
N PHE A 102 -12.40 11.15 7.10
CA PHE A 102 -13.25 10.20 6.41
C PHE A 102 -13.35 8.88 7.19
N GLY A 103 -14.58 8.36 7.33
CA GLY A 103 -14.86 7.14 8.09
C GLY A 103 -15.08 7.35 9.60
N THR A 104 -15.00 8.58 10.10
CA THR A 104 -15.41 8.93 11.47
C THR A 104 -16.86 9.45 11.51
N PRO A 105 -17.55 9.32 12.66
CA PRO A 105 -18.88 9.91 12.83
C PRO A 105 -18.83 11.42 12.63
N LEU A 106 -19.85 12.00 11.99
CA LEU A 106 -19.91 13.45 11.75
C LEU A 106 -19.78 14.25 13.07
N LEU A 107 -20.46 13.79 14.12
CA LEU A 107 -20.47 14.41 15.45
C LEU A 107 -19.32 13.94 16.35
N SER A 108 -18.09 13.90 15.82
CA SER A 108 -16.92 13.49 16.60
C SER A 108 -16.54 14.54 17.66
N PRO A 109 -16.40 14.16 18.95
CA PRO A 109 -16.00 15.08 20.01
C PRO A 109 -14.50 15.44 19.96
N SER A 110 -13.69 14.65 19.25
CA SER A 110 -12.24 14.86 19.11
C SER A 110 -11.87 15.78 17.95
N ALA A 111 -12.86 16.37 17.27
CA ALA A 111 -12.61 17.23 16.12
C ALA A 111 -11.95 18.56 16.57
N VAL A 112 -10.85 18.92 15.92
CA VAL A 112 -10.13 20.16 16.21
C VAL A 112 -10.85 21.32 15.55
N THR A 113 -11.18 22.35 16.32
CA THR A 113 -11.78 23.59 15.80
C THR A 113 -10.73 24.38 15.03
N LEU A 114 -11.09 24.81 13.82
CA LEU A 114 -10.27 25.58 12.90
C LEU A 114 -10.76 27.04 12.88
N PRO A 115 -9.88 28.01 12.57
CA PRO A 115 -10.28 29.40 12.44
C PRO A 115 -11.18 29.60 11.21
N TYR A 116 -12.04 30.62 11.28
CA TYR A 116 -12.86 31.11 10.17
C TYR A 116 -12.29 32.47 9.70
N PRO A 117 -12.23 32.78 8.39
CA PRO A 117 -12.75 32.05 7.22
C PRO A 117 -12.03 30.72 6.94
N VAL A 118 -12.69 29.82 6.21
CA VAL A 118 -12.18 28.47 5.93
C VAL A 118 -10.89 28.55 5.10
N ILE A 119 -9.84 27.86 5.54
CA ILE A 119 -8.57 27.76 4.82
C ILE A 119 -8.42 26.34 4.28
N LEU A 120 -8.32 26.20 2.96
CA LEU A 120 -8.16 24.91 2.29
C LEU A 120 -6.77 24.83 1.66
N SER A 121 -5.96 23.87 2.07
CA SER A 121 -4.64 23.63 1.46
C SER A 121 -4.63 22.31 0.66
N PRO A 122 -4.09 22.31 -0.58
CA PRO A 122 -3.88 21.08 -1.35
C PRO A 122 -2.94 20.13 -0.61
N ARG A 123 -3.29 18.85 -0.48
CA ARG A 123 -2.51 17.86 0.28
C ARG A 123 -1.54 17.08 -0.59
N SER A 124 -2.00 16.60 -1.74
CA SER A 124 -1.18 15.83 -2.68
C SER A 124 -1.69 15.96 -4.11
N LYS A 125 -0.79 15.68 -5.06
CA LYS A 125 -1.11 15.56 -6.49
C LYS A 125 -1.43 14.10 -6.83
N ASN A 126 -2.51 13.88 -7.55
CA ASN A 126 -2.99 12.57 -7.95
C ASN A 126 -2.13 12.04 -9.11
N SER A 127 -1.60 10.84 -8.96
CA SER A 127 -0.88 10.13 -10.02
C SER A 127 -1.79 9.07 -10.63
N TYR A 128 -2.47 9.42 -11.72
CA TYR A 128 -3.36 8.50 -12.45
C TYR A 128 -2.60 7.50 -13.32
N PHE A 129 -1.38 7.84 -13.71
CA PHE A 129 -0.56 7.01 -14.56
C PHE A 129 0.38 6.15 -13.72
N LYS A 130 0.35 4.84 -13.95
CA LYS A 130 1.39 3.92 -13.47
C LYS A 130 2.34 3.68 -14.65
N PRO A 131 3.62 4.07 -14.55
CA PRO A 131 4.57 3.82 -15.63
C PRO A 131 4.67 2.32 -15.90
N HIS A 132 4.80 1.96 -17.17
CA HIS A 132 5.05 0.58 -17.56
C HIS A 132 6.42 0.13 -17.04
N GLU A 133 6.53 -1.15 -16.66
CA GLU A 133 7.82 -1.73 -16.30
C GLU A 133 8.76 -1.66 -17.51
N SER A 134 9.78 -0.82 -17.42
CA SER A 134 10.80 -0.71 -18.45
C SER A 134 11.69 -1.94 -18.44
N PHE A 135 12.08 -2.42 -19.61
CA PHE A 135 13.03 -3.53 -19.74
C PHE A 135 14.38 -3.13 -19.12
N SER A 136 14.69 -3.68 -17.94
CA SER A 136 15.95 -3.44 -17.24
C SER A 136 16.85 -4.66 -17.43
N LEU A 137 17.88 -4.54 -18.28
CA LEU A 137 18.89 -5.59 -18.47
C LEU A 137 19.57 -5.97 -17.15
N LEU A 138 19.89 -4.96 -16.33
CA LEU A 138 20.49 -5.16 -15.02
C LEU A 138 19.51 -5.82 -14.03
N GLY A 139 18.23 -5.45 -14.10
CA GLY A 139 17.16 -6.10 -13.33
C GLY A 139 16.93 -7.54 -13.76
N MET A 140 17.04 -7.82 -15.05
CA MET A 140 16.95 -9.17 -15.62
C MET A 140 18.10 -10.06 -15.18
N PHE A 141 19.34 -9.55 -15.13
CA PHE A 141 20.49 -10.32 -14.61
C PHE A 141 20.38 -10.57 -13.10
N ARG A 142 19.78 -9.66 -12.34
CA ARG A 142 19.52 -9.84 -10.89
C ARG A 142 18.40 -10.84 -10.61
N ASN A 143 17.65 -11.26 -11.62
CA ASN A 143 16.63 -12.29 -11.50
C ASN A 143 17.30 -13.69 -11.38
N PRO A 144 17.06 -14.45 -10.29
CA PRO A 144 17.68 -15.76 -10.08
C PRO A 144 17.39 -16.76 -11.21
N MET A 145 16.25 -16.65 -11.89
CA MET A 145 15.91 -17.52 -13.01
C MET A 145 16.85 -17.32 -14.21
N MET A 146 17.22 -16.08 -14.52
CA MET A 146 18.14 -15.76 -15.63
C MET A 146 19.58 -16.19 -15.32
N MET A 147 20.02 -16.05 -14.08
CA MET A 147 21.32 -16.57 -13.62
C MET A 147 21.40 -18.08 -13.74
N LEU A 148 20.37 -18.79 -13.28
CA LEU A 148 20.30 -20.25 -13.40
C LEU A 148 20.26 -20.68 -14.86
N MET A 149 19.51 -19.97 -15.72
CA MET A 149 19.49 -20.25 -17.15
C MET A 149 20.87 -20.02 -17.80
N LEU A 150 21.55 -18.92 -17.46
CA LEU A 150 22.89 -18.64 -18.00
C LEU A 150 23.93 -19.65 -17.52
N PHE A 151 23.88 -20.01 -16.24
CA PHE A 151 24.76 -21.02 -15.65
C PHE A 151 24.55 -22.40 -16.29
N THR A 152 23.28 -22.82 -16.45
CA THR A 152 22.96 -24.12 -17.08
C THR A 152 23.37 -24.15 -18.55
N ALA A 153 23.14 -23.07 -19.30
CA ALA A 153 23.61 -22.94 -20.68
C ALA A 153 25.15 -23.00 -20.77
N GLY A 154 25.86 -22.29 -19.88
CA GLY A 154 27.32 -22.34 -19.80
C GLY A 154 27.84 -23.74 -19.46
N MET A 155 27.20 -24.42 -18.51
CA MET A 155 27.54 -25.79 -18.14
C MET A 155 27.34 -26.74 -19.33
N MET A 156 26.22 -26.63 -20.05
CA MET A 156 25.93 -27.47 -21.22
C MET A 156 27.01 -27.35 -22.31
N LEU A 157 27.57 -26.15 -22.52
CA LEU A 157 28.68 -25.93 -23.44
C LEU A 157 30.02 -26.44 -22.90
N ALA A 158 30.23 -26.41 -21.58
CA ALA A 158 31.47 -26.87 -20.94
C ALA A 158 31.54 -28.40 -20.81
N MET A 159 30.41 -29.09 -20.62
CA MET A 159 30.34 -30.55 -20.45
C MET A 159 31.09 -31.38 -21.52
N PRO A 160 30.99 -31.11 -22.84
CA PRO A 160 31.75 -31.87 -23.84
C PRO A 160 33.26 -31.72 -23.69
N TYR A 161 33.74 -30.61 -23.14
CA TYR A 161 35.16 -30.38 -22.89
C TYR A 161 35.62 -31.10 -21.62
N ILE A 162 34.79 -31.07 -20.58
CA ILE A 162 35.04 -31.76 -19.31
C ILE A 162 35.09 -33.28 -19.54
N MET A 163 34.13 -33.85 -20.26
CA MET A 163 34.07 -35.29 -20.52
C MET A 163 35.25 -35.85 -21.31
N LYS A 164 35.94 -35.03 -22.11
CA LYS A 164 37.11 -35.44 -22.88
C LYS A 164 38.39 -35.56 -22.04
N ASN A 165 38.43 -34.91 -20.88
CA ASN A 165 39.61 -34.83 -20.02
C ASN A 165 39.44 -35.57 -18.67
N LEU A 166 38.42 -36.44 -18.56
CA LEU A 166 38.06 -37.13 -17.33
C LEU A 166 38.43 -38.62 -17.36
N ASP A 167 38.85 -39.15 -16.20
CA ASP A 167 39.22 -40.56 -15.98
C ASP A 167 37.99 -41.50 -15.97
N PRO A 168 38.13 -42.79 -16.33
CA PRO A 168 37.01 -43.72 -16.55
C PRO A 168 36.11 -43.94 -15.33
N GLN A 169 36.62 -43.84 -14.09
CA GLN A 169 35.79 -43.96 -12.88
C GLN A 169 34.82 -42.78 -12.69
N SER A 170 35.22 -41.56 -13.07
CA SER A 170 34.37 -40.37 -12.97
C SER A 170 33.25 -40.35 -14.02
N LEU A 171 33.41 -41.08 -15.13
CA LEU A 171 32.38 -41.23 -16.17
C LEU A 171 31.20 -42.08 -15.69
N GLU A 172 31.43 -43.10 -14.87
CA GLU A 172 30.36 -43.93 -14.28
C GLU A 172 29.54 -43.13 -13.27
N GLU A 173 30.19 -42.29 -12.46
CA GLU A 173 29.49 -41.39 -11.52
C GLU A 173 28.65 -40.33 -12.26
N ILE A 174 29.15 -39.77 -13.36
CA ILE A 174 28.41 -38.81 -14.19
C ILE A 174 27.24 -39.50 -14.92
N LYS A 175 27.38 -40.75 -15.36
CA LYS A 175 26.28 -41.55 -15.93
C LYS A 175 25.17 -41.78 -14.89
N ASN A 176 25.52 -42.22 -13.69
CA ASN A 176 24.56 -42.42 -12.59
C ASN A 176 23.82 -41.11 -12.23
N ARG A 177 24.49 -39.96 -12.29
CA ARG A 177 23.84 -38.65 -12.10
C ARG A 177 22.97 -38.23 -13.28
N ARG A 178 23.34 -38.56 -14.53
CA ARG A 178 22.53 -38.26 -15.72
C ARG A 178 21.16 -38.94 -15.68
N GLU A 179 21.10 -40.17 -15.22
CA GLU A 179 19.85 -40.92 -15.08
C GLU A 179 18.91 -40.28 -14.05
N MET A 180 19.48 -39.76 -12.96
CA MET A 180 18.74 -39.03 -11.92
C MET A 180 18.27 -37.64 -12.39
N VAL A 181 19.07 -36.92 -13.19
CA VAL A 181 18.65 -35.64 -13.79
C VAL A 181 17.58 -35.85 -14.87
N ALA A 182 17.66 -36.94 -15.64
CA ALA A 182 16.65 -37.30 -16.63
C ALA A 182 15.29 -37.61 -15.97
N SER A 183 15.26 -38.26 -14.79
CA SER A 183 14.01 -38.50 -14.06
C SER A 183 13.39 -37.21 -13.50
N ILE A 184 14.21 -36.25 -13.06
CA ILE A 184 13.75 -34.90 -12.67
C ILE A 184 13.16 -34.17 -13.89
N GLN A 185 13.81 -34.24 -15.05
CA GLN A 185 13.34 -33.57 -16.26
C GLN A 185 11.99 -34.14 -16.76
N ASN A 186 11.82 -35.46 -16.72
CA ASN A 186 10.58 -36.14 -17.10
C ASN A 186 9.42 -35.86 -16.12
N SER A 187 9.70 -35.76 -14.81
CA SER A 187 8.66 -35.45 -13.81
C SER A 187 8.20 -33.99 -13.85
N VAL A 188 9.12 -33.05 -14.11
CA VAL A 188 8.78 -31.62 -14.29
C VAL A 188 7.99 -31.39 -15.58
N GLN A 189 8.34 -32.06 -16.69
CA GLN A 189 7.55 -31.99 -17.93
C GLN A 189 6.19 -32.68 -17.82
N GLY A 190 6.08 -33.74 -17.01
CA GLY A 190 4.85 -34.48 -16.77
C GLY A 190 3.87 -33.86 -15.76
N GLY A 191 4.21 -32.71 -15.17
CA GLY A 191 3.36 -32.02 -14.19
C GLY A 191 3.40 -32.59 -12.76
N ASP A 192 4.27 -33.55 -12.46
CA ASP A 192 4.46 -34.12 -11.12
C ASP A 192 5.65 -33.45 -10.40
N LEU A 193 5.40 -32.23 -9.92
CA LEU A 193 6.39 -31.41 -9.24
C LEU A 193 6.85 -32.01 -7.90
N LYS A 194 6.04 -32.88 -7.30
CA LYS A 194 6.33 -33.49 -5.99
C LYS A 194 7.38 -34.59 -6.13
N SER A 195 7.23 -35.43 -7.15
CA SER A 195 8.25 -36.41 -7.53
C SER A 195 9.55 -35.74 -7.99
N GLY A 196 9.45 -34.64 -8.77
CA GLY A 196 10.60 -33.85 -9.20
C GLY A 196 11.37 -33.21 -8.04
N LEU A 197 10.67 -32.68 -7.03
CA LEU A 197 11.30 -32.11 -5.84
C LEU A 197 11.93 -33.18 -4.93
N SER A 198 11.28 -34.34 -4.77
CA SER A 198 11.86 -35.46 -4.01
C SER A 198 13.13 -36.01 -4.66
N ALA A 199 13.16 -36.09 -5.99
CA ALA A 199 14.36 -36.48 -6.72
C ALA A 199 15.47 -35.41 -6.60
N LEU A 200 15.13 -34.10 -6.57
CA LEU A 200 16.09 -33.02 -6.35
C LEU A 200 16.71 -33.05 -4.93
N LEU A 201 15.92 -33.33 -3.90
CA LEU A 201 16.42 -33.49 -2.53
C LEU A 201 17.30 -34.73 -2.37
N ALA A 202 16.99 -35.82 -3.08
CA ALA A 202 17.84 -37.01 -3.12
C ALA A 202 19.18 -36.77 -3.84
N VAL A 203 19.26 -35.80 -4.77
CA VAL A 203 20.52 -35.32 -5.33
C VAL A 203 21.34 -34.60 -4.25
N GLU A 204 20.70 -33.74 -3.45
CA GLU A 204 21.38 -32.93 -2.44
C GLU A 204 22.07 -33.80 -1.36
N ASP A 205 21.39 -34.83 -0.89
CA ASP A 205 21.94 -35.80 0.08
C ASP A 205 23.13 -36.60 -0.49
N LYS A 206 23.11 -36.95 -1.78
CA LYS A 206 24.23 -37.66 -2.43
C LYS A 206 25.41 -36.75 -2.75
N THR A 207 25.20 -35.47 -3.08
CA THR A 207 26.30 -34.50 -3.24
C THR A 207 27.06 -34.24 -1.95
N LYS A 208 26.37 -34.18 -0.80
CA LYS A 208 27.01 -34.04 0.53
C LYS A 208 27.87 -35.25 0.90
N ALA A 209 27.53 -36.46 0.42
CA ALA A 209 28.31 -37.67 0.64
C ALA A 209 29.61 -37.77 -0.20
N SER A 210 29.70 -37.06 -1.33
CA SER A 210 30.90 -37.06 -2.20
C SER A 210 31.99 -36.06 -1.77
N THR A 211 31.76 -35.21 -0.76
CA THR A 211 32.74 -34.20 -0.28
C THR A 211 33.45 -34.62 1.01
N SER A 212 33.10 -35.76 1.61
CA SER A 212 33.65 -36.23 2.90
C SER A 212 34.82 -37.23 2.76
N GLY A 213 35.62 -37.11 1.69
CA GLY A 213 36.66 -38.08 1.32
C GLY A 213 38.06 -37.49 1.09
N ALA A 214 38.52 -36.50 1.88
CA ALA A 214 39.93 -36.13 1.93
C ALA A 214 40.30 -35.62 3.34
N LYS A 215 41.17 -36.37 4.05
CA LYS A 215 41.66 -36.08 5.41
C LYS A 215 42.68 -34.94 5.44
N ALA A 216 42.56 -34.03 6.41
CA ALA A 216 43.68 -33.40 7.11
C ALA A 216 43.26 -32.99 8.54
N GLN A 217 44.09 -33.36 9.51
CA GLN A 217 43.92 -33.27 10.97
C GLN A 217 44.31 -31.87 11.50
N PRO A 218 43.76 -31.39 12.64
CA PRO A 218 44.56 -31.27 13.87
C PRO A 218 43.74 -31.59 15.14
N ASN A 219 44.17 -32.54 15.98
CA ASN A 219 44.99 -32.34 17.18
C ASN A 219 44.56 -31.22 18.16
N ASN A 220 43.88 -31.68 19.21
CA ASN A 220 44.29 -31.62 20.62
C ASN A 220 43.99 -30.36 21.47
N SER A 221 43.02 -30.50 22.37
CA SER A 221 43.12 -30.27 23.84
C SER A 221 41.70 -30.38 24.43
N GLY A 222 41.34 -31.47 25.11
CA GLY A 222 41.30 -31.54 26.58
C GLY A 222 40.19 -30.64 27.17
N THR A 223 39.24 -31.06 28.01
CA THR A 223 39.32 -32.01 29.12
C THR A 223 37.90 -32.21 29.69
N THR A 224 37.50 -33.48 29.83
CA THR A 224 36.75 -34.17 30.91
C THR A 224 35.62 -33.50 31.74
N ILE A 225 34.64 -34.36 32.12
CA ILE A 225 33.79 -34.44 33.34
C ILE A 225 32.30 -34.17 33.04
N GLN A 226 31.53 -35.20 32.68
CA GLN A 226 30.77 -36.14 33.54
C GLN A 226 29.37 -35.67 33.95
N GLN A 227 28.44 -36.57 33.61
CA GLN A 227 27.06 -36.67 34.07
C GLN A 227 26.92 -36.64 35.60
N ARG A 228 25.87 -35.98 36.10
CA ARG A 228 25.19 -36.46 37.32
C ARG A 228 23.68 -36.24 37.26
N LYS A 229 22.98 -37.37 37.25
CA LYS A 229 21.57 -37.59 37.60
C LYS A 229 21.29 -37.04 39.01
N VAL A 230 20.24 -36.22 39.15
CA VAL A 230 19.44 -36.00 40.36
C VAL A 230 18.01 -35.79 39.82
N GLY A 231 16.96 -36.50 40.20
CA GLY A 231 16.60 -36.97 41.53
C GLY A 231 15.27 -36.29 41.89
N LYS A 232 14.19 -37.00 41.61
CA LYS A 232 12.76 -36.68 41.79
C LYS A 232 12.41 -36.25 43.23
N GLY A 233 11.59 -35.21 43.41
CA GLY A 233 11.00 -34.93 44.73
C GLY A 233 10.16 -33.63 44.87
N GLY A 234 8.84 -33.74 44.69
CA GLY A 234 7.86 -33.35 45.71
C GLY A 234 7.49 -31.87 46.00
N LYS A 235 6.20 -31.57 45.74
CA LYS A 235 5.20 -30.92 46.62
C LYS A 235 5.15 -29.38 46.78
N ARG A 236 3.96 -28.87 46.40
CA ARG A 236 3.12 -27.85 47.06
C ARG A 236 3.65 -26.41 47.14
N ARG A 237 3.05 -25.55 46.32
CA ARG A 237 2.04 -24.59 46.78
C ARG A 237 1.16 -24.15 45.61
#